data_AF-A0A163LW72-F1
#
_entry.id   AF-A0A163LW72-F1
#
_cell.length_a   1.000
_cell.length_b   1.000
_cell.length_c   1.000
_cell.angle_alpha   90.00
_cell.angle_beta   90.00
_cell.angle_gamma   90.00
#
_symmetry.space_group_name_H-M   'P 1'
#
loop_
_entity.id
_entity.type
_entity.pdbx_description
1 polymer ?
#
loop_
_entity_poly.entity_id
_entity_poly.type
_entity_poly.pdbx_seq_one_letter_code
_entity_poly.pdbx_strand_id
1 'polypeptide(L)'
;KWGGPWCNTLRHYGTRTTQRAESAHSALKTNIPKKMSVITLLEKIKQRFIKENASYMSQKATEQRTNPVSIFNQPLFKNLLGRISHFALVLMVKEFKNQKDNKHDDPACTCAISRNFGLPCRHLFPEVLVPDQIDQFWHLDCEKEGMPDFRNHSEIKT
;
A
#
# COMPACT_ATOMS: atom_id res chain seq x y z
N LYS A 1 -17.54 9.83 -20.19
CA LYS A 1 -16.66 9.06 -19.27
C LYS A 1 -17.23 9.20 -17.86
N TRP A 2 -18.16 8.32 -17.46
CA TRP A 2 -19.20 8.65 -16.46
C TRP A 2 -18.87 8.31 -14.99
N GLY A 3 -17.68 7.78 -14.68
CA GLY A 3 -17.31 7.42 -13.30
C GLY A 3 -16.42 8.43 -12.55
N GLY A 4 -15.86 9.42 -13.25
CA GLY A 4 -14.83 10.31 -12.69
C GLY A 4 -15.23 11.05 -11.40
N PRO A 5 -16.40 11.72 -11.37
CA PRO A 5 -16.84 12.47 -10.19
C PRO A 5 -17.10 11.59 -8.96
N TRP A 6 -17.63 10.38 -9.13
CA TRP A 6 -17.88 9.41 -8.05
C TRP A 6 -16.60 8.73 -7.57
N CYS A 7 -15.62 8.49 -8.44
CA CYS A 7 -14.33 7.94 -7.99
C CYS A 7 -13.55 8.92 -7.11
N ASN A 8 -13.74 10.23 -7.30
CA ASN A 8 -13.10 11.26 -6.48
C ASN A 8 -13.67 11.36 -5.07
N THR A 9 -14.81 10.71 -4.80
CA THR A 9 -15.40 10.70 -3.47
C THR A 9 -14.95 9.52 -2.61
N LEU A 10 -14.37 8.50 -3.24
CA LEU A 10 -13.95 7.24 -2.62
C LEU A 10 -12.44 7.21 -2.38
N ARG A 11 -12.04 6.57 -1.28
CA ARG A 11 -10.63 6.30 -0.99
C ARG A 11 -10.12 5.24 -1.96
N HIS A 12 -9.21 5.65 -2.84
CA HIS A 12 -8.72 4.80 -3.92
C HIS A 12 -7.19 4.62 -3.89
N TYR A 13 -6.48 5.30 -2.98
CA TYR A 13 -5.03 5.14 -2.76
C TYR A 13 -4.16 5.29 -4.01
N GLY A 14 -4.61 6.12 -4.97
CA GLY A 14 -3.96 6.28 -6.28
C GLY A 14 -4.33 5.24 -7.35
N THR A 15 -5.14 4.22 -7.03
CA THR A 15 -5.66 3.23 -7.98
C THR A 15 -6.80 3.83 -8.80
N ARG A 16 -6.47 4.40 -9.97
CA ARG A 16 -7.44 5.01 -10.89
C ARG A 16 -7.75 4.18 -12.13
N THR A 17 -7.03 3.07 -12.33
CA THR A 17 -7.16 2.22 -13.53
C THR A 17 -7.12 0.73 -13.17
N THR A 18 -7.78 -0.09 -13.97
CA THR A 18 -7.75 -1.57 -13.92
C THR A 18 -6.50 -2.16 -14.57
N GLN A 19 -5.62 -1.32 -15.13
CA GLN A 19 -4.49 -1.74 -15.95
C GLN A 19 -3.54 -2.71 -15.22
N ARG A 20 -3.36 -2.55 -13.90
CA ARG A 20 -2.53 -3.47 -13.10
C ARG A 20 -3.18 -4.85 -12.93
N ALA A 21 -4.50 -4.91 -12.78
CA ALA A 21 -5.23 -6.17 -12.74
C ALA A 21 -5.20 -6.86 -14.11
N GLU A 22 -5.37 -6.09 -15.18
CA GLU A 22 -5.28 -6.60 -16.55
C GLU A 22 -3.88 -7.09 -16.91
N SER A 23 -2.82 -6.40 -16.47
CA SER A 23 -1.44 -6.85 -16.68
C SER A 23 -1.12 -8.11 -15.88
N ALA A 24 -1.59 -8.22 -14.63
CA ALA A 24 -1.47 -9.44 -13.84
C ALA A 24 -2.21 -10.62 -14.50
N HIS A 25 -3.43 -10.40 -14.98
CA HIS A 25 -4.20 -11.40 -15.73
C HIS A 25 -3.50 -11.81 -17.03
N SER A 26 -2.97 -10.84 -17.79
CA SER A 26 -2.22 -11.10 -19.01
C SER A 26 -1.00 -11.94 -18.73
N ALA A 27 -0.18 -11.53 -17.75
CA ALA A 27 1.00 -12.26 -17.35
C ALA A 27 0.65 -13.67 -16.84
N LEU A 28 -0.49 -13.86 -16.17
CA LEU A 28 -0.98 -15.18 -15.75
C LEU A 28 -1.27 -16.06 -16.96
N LYS A 29 -2.04 -15.54 -17.92
CA LYS A 29 -2.43 -16.26 -19.14
C LYS A 29 -1.22 -16.61 -20.03
N THR A 30 -0.23 -15.73 -20.14
CA THR A 30 0.95 -15.95 -21.00
C THR A 30 1.77 -17.18 -20.59
N ASN A 31 1.79 -17.52 -19.30
CA ASN A 31 2.61 -18.63 -18.77
C ASN A 31 1.85 -19.96 -18.65
N ILE A 32 0.58 -19.99 -19.07
CA ILE A 32 -0.31 -21.16 -18.97
C ILE A 32 -0.49 -21.75 -20.38
N PRO A 33 0.04 -22.95 -20.67
CA PRO A 33 -0.19 -23.61 -21.96
C PRO A 33 -1.67 -24.00 -22.13
N LYS A 34 -2.17 -23.91 -23.36
CA LYS A 34 -3.60 -24.13 -23.71
C LYS A 34 -4.12 -25.55 -23.41
N LYS A 35 -3.23 -26.54 -23.31
CA LYS A 35 -3.57 -27.94 -23.03
C LYS A 35 -2.74 -28.41 -21.83
N MET A 36 -3.34 -28.38 -20.65
CA MET A 36 -2.75 -28.92 -19.42
C MET A 36 -3.84 -29.44 -18.49
N SER A 37 -3.48 -30.36 -17.59
CA SER A 37 -4.41 -30.84 -16.57
C SER A 37 -4.75 -29.71 -15.58
N VAL A 38 -5.93 -29.80 -14.97
CA VAL A 38 -6.37 -28.85 -13.93
C VAL A 38 -5.40 -28.85 -12.74
N ILE A 39 -4.86 -30.01 -12.38
CA ILE A 39 -3.91 -30.16 -11.27
C ILE A 39 -2.65 -29.35 -11.54
N THR A 40 -2.02 -29.55 -12.70
CA THR A 40 -0.79 -28.82 -13.07
C THR A 40 -1.06 -27.32 -13.23
N LEU A 41 -2.26 -26.92 -13.65
CA LEU A 41 -2.65 -25.51 -13.72
C LEU A 41 -2.65 -24.87 -12.33
N LEU A 42 -3.32 -25.51 -11.37
CA LEU A 42 -3.38 -25.04 -9.98
C LEU A 42 -1.99 -24.97 -9.35
N GLU A 43 -1.13 -25.96 -9.61
CA GLU A 43 0.27 -25.93 -9.16
C GLU A 43 1.03 -24.72 -9.71
N LYS A 44 0.92 -24.44 -11.01
CA LYS A 44 1.57 -23.25 -11.61
C LYS A 44 1.05 -21.94 -11.04
N ILE A 45 -0.26 -21.83 -10.82
CA ILE A 45 -0.87 -20.66 -10.19
C ILE A 45 -0.30 -20.48 -8.77
N LYS A 46 -0.27 -21.55 -7.97
CA LYS A 46 0.31 -21.54 -6.63
C LYS A 46 1.77 -21.09 -6.63
N GLN A 47 2.61 -21.67 -7.50
CA GLN A 47 4.04 -21.31 -7.59
C GLN A 47 4.23 -19.83 -7.96
N ARG A 48 3.39 -19.31 -8.84
CA ARG A 48 3.40 -17.89 -9.17
C ARG A 48 3.08 -17.01 -7.96
N PHE A 49 2.02 -17.31 -7.22
CA PHE A 49 1.68 -16.57 -6.01
C PHE A 49 2.81 -16.61 -4.97
N ILE A 50 3.45 -17.77 -4.78
CA ILE A 50 4.61 -17.90 -3.90
C ILE A 50 5.75 -16.97 -4.34
N LYS A 51 6.08 -16.98 -5.63
CA LYS A 51 7.14 -16.13 -6.19
C LYS A 51 6.83 -14.64 -6.07
N GLU A 52 5.61 -14.23 -6.42
CA GLU A 52 5.17 -12.84 -6.32
C GLU A 52 5.15 -12.37 -4.87
N ASN A 53 4.67 -13.21 -3.94
CA ASN A 53 4.71 -12.92 -2.51
C ASN A 53 6.14 -12.79 -1.97
N ALA A 54 7.06 -13.68 -2.38
CA ALA A 54 8.47 -13.58 -1.98
C ALA A 54 9.11 -12.27 -2.47
N SER A 55 8.84 -11.88 -3.72
CA SER A 55 9.28 -10.60 -4.28
C SER A 55 8.70 -9.41 -3.52
N TYR A 56 7.41 -9.45 -3.20
CA TYR A 56 6.73 -8.41 -2.42
C TYR A 56 7.34 -8.29 -1.01
N MET A 57 7.53 -9.41 -0.30
CA MET A 57 8.13 -9.41 1.03
C MET A 57 9.57 -8.88 1.03
N SER A 58 10.35 -9.19 -0.01
CA SER A 58 11.71 -8.65 -0.19
C SER A 58 11.71 -7.13 -0.41
N GLN A 59 10.81 -6.64 -1.28
CA GLN A 59 10.64 -5.19 -1.52
C GLN A 59 10.21 -4.47 -0.23
N LYS A 60 9.22 -5.01 0.46
CA LYS A 60 8.74 -4.52 1.75
C LYS A 60 9.87 -4.45 2.79
N ALA A 61 10.66 -5.51 2.95
CA ALA A 61 11.78 -5.54 3.89
C ALA A 61 12.87 -4.50 3.52
N THR A 62 13.08 -4.28 2.23
CA THR A 62 13.99 -3.22 1.74
C THR A 62 13.45 -1.85 2.12
N GLU A 63 12.16 -1.62 1.90
CA GLU A 63 11.47 -0.37 2.22
C GLU A 63 11.50 -0.07 3.72
N GLN A 64 11.36 -1.08 4.58
CA GLN A 64 11.48 -0.95 6.03
C GLN A 64 12.88 -0.50 6.50
N ARG A 65 13.93 -0.86 5.75
CA ARG A 65 15.33 -0.57 6.10
C ARG A 65 15.90 0.67 5.42
N THR A 66 15.21 1.18 4.41
CA THR A 66 15.67 2.32 3.61
C THR A 66 14.78 3.52 3.83
N ASN A 67 15.32 4.72 3.65
CA ASN A 67 14.58 5.95 3.84
C ASN A 67 14.56 6.73 2.52
N PRO A 68 13.41 7.28 2.11
CA PRO A 68 13.36 8.24 1.01
C PRO A 68 14.26 9.45 1.31
N VAL A 69 15.09 9.81 0.33
CA VAL A 69 16.02 10.95 0.42
C VAL A 69 15.30 12.25 0.81
N SER A 70 14.04 12.40 0.37
CA SER A 70 13.19 13.56 0.65
C SER A 70 12.87 13.78 2.13
N ILE A 71 13.07 12.78 3.00
CA ILE A 71 12.69 12.79 4.42
C ILE A 71 13.89 12.98 5.36
N PHE A 72 15.11 12.79 4.85
CA PHE A 72 16.33 12.65 5.67
C PHE A 72 16.57 13.79 6.68
N ASN A 73 15.98 14.98 6.45
CA ASN A 73 16.15 16.15 7.30
C ASN A 73 14.84 16.68 7.93
N GLN A 74 13.80 15.84 8.06
CA GLN A 74 12.49 16.27 8.60
C GLN A 74 12.12 15.51 9.88
N PRO A 75 12.33 16.11 11.07
CA PRO A 75 12.07 15.45 12.36
C PRO A 75 10.64 14.93 12.53
N LEU A 76 9.65 15.63 11.96
CA LEU A 76 8.23 15.28 12.01
C LEU A 76 7.94 13.85 11.52
N PHE A 77 8.68 13.36 10.52
CA PHE A 77 8.46 12.06 9.90
C PHE A 77 9.31 10.94 10.52
N LYS A 78 10.18 11.26 11.48
CA LYS A 78 11.15 10.29 12.05
C LYS A 78 10.48 9.04 12.61
N ASN A 79 9.30 9.20 13.25
CA ASN A 79 8.54 8.10 13.84
C ASN A 79 7.83 7.20 12.81
N LEU A 80 7.76 7.63 11.56
CA LEU A 80 7.09 6.93 10.46
C LEU A 80 8.07 6.13 9.59
N LEU A 81 9.36 6.43 9.69
CA LEU A 81 10.42 5.76 8.93
C LEU A 81 10.43 4.26 9.24
N GLY A 82 10.48 3.45 8.19
CA GLY A 82 10.45 1.99 8.29
C GLY A 82 9.09 1.39 8.68
N ARG A 83 8.09 2.21 9.06
CA ARG A 83 6.74 1.75 9.44
C ARG A 83 5.68 2.09 8.42
N ILE A 84 5.86 3.17 7.67
CA ILE A 84 4.94 3.64 6.63
C ILE A 84 5.64 3.53 5.27
N SER A 85 4.88 3.19 4.23
CA SER A 85 5.41 3.11 2.87
C SER A 85 6.05 4.42 2.41
N HIS A 86 7.14 4.30 1.67
CA HIS A 86 7.86 5.38 1.03
C HIS A 86 6.96 6.22 0.14
N PHE A 87 6.03 5.59 -0.57
CA PHE A 87 5.10 6.29 -1.43
C PHE A 87 4.23 7.26 -0.63
N ALA A 88 3.63 6.81 0.47
CA ALA A 88 2.85 7.65 1.36
C ALA A 88 3.71 8.77 1.96
N LEU A 89 4.92 8.46 2.42
CA LEU A 89 5.84 9.44 2.98
C LEU A 89 6.21 10.55 1.98
N VAL A 90 6.50 10.19 0.72
CA VAL A 90 6.79 11.16 -0.34
C VAL A 90 5.59 12.09 -0.59
N LEU A 91 4.38 11.55 -0.59
CA LEU A 91 3.16 12.36 -0.72
C LEU A 91 2.99 13.32 0.46
N MET A 92 3.19 12.84 1.69
CA MET A 92 3.08 13.69 2.87
C MET A 92 4.15 14.79 2.90
N VAL A 93 5.41 14.48 2.54
CA VAL A 93 6.46 15.51 2.44
C VAL A 93 6.10 16.58 1.42
N LYS A 94 5.47 16.20 0.31
CA LYS A 94 5.00 17.17 -0.69
C LYS A 94 3.92 18.08 -0.12
N GLU A 95 2.94 17.53 0.59
CA GLU A 95 1.91 18.35 1.25
C GLU A 95 2.50 19.25 2.36
N PHE A 96 3.42 18.73 3.16
CA PHE A 96 4.11 19.49 4.21
C PHE A 96 4.89 20.68 3.63
N LYS A 97 5.61 20.49 2.52
CA LYS A 97 6.30 21.59 1.83
C LYS A 97 5.34 22.66 1.31
N ASN A 98 4.11 22.28 0.97
CA ASN A 98 3.06 23.17 0.47
C ASN A 98 2.21 23.80 1.58
N GLN A 99 2.51 23.57 2.86
CA GLN A 99 1.77 24.10 4.00
C GLN A 99 1.87 25.62 4.16
N LYS A 100 2.91 26.25 3.62
CA LYS A 100 3.22 27.67 3.86
C LYS A 100 2.18 28.66 3.31
N ASP A 101 1.33 28.24 2.38
CA ASP A 101 0.51 29.19 1.61
C ASP A 101 -0.99 29.14 1.89
N ASN A 102 -1.48 28.22 2.74
CA ASN A 102 -2.92 28.11 3.00
C ASN A 102 -3.17 27.70 4.46
N LYS A 103 -3.64 28.64 5.28
CA LYS A 103 -4.39 28.29 6.49
C LYS A 103 -5.84 28.10 6.05
N HIS A 104 -6.39 26.92 6.30
CA HIS A 104 -7.79 26.66 6.01
C HIS A 104 -8.58 26.98 7.28
N ASP A 105 -9.46 27.98 7.21
CA ASP A 105 -10.31 28.38 8.34
C ASP A 105 -11.53 27.46 8.55
N ASP A 106 -11.61 26.36 7.78
CA ASP A 106 -12.70 25.39 7.86
C ASP A 106 -12.24 24.18 8.67
N PRO A 107 -12.97 23.75 9.71
CA PRO A 107 -12.66 22.54 10.46
C PRO A 107 -12.71 21.26 9.60
N ALA A 108 -13.39 21.27 8.45
CA ALA A 108 -13.48 20.11 7.56
C ALA A 108 -12.51 20.23 6.35
N CYS A 109 -11.27 19.72 6.49
CA CYS A 109 -10.34 19.62 5.36
C CYS A 109 -10.89 18.67 4.28
N THR A 110 -11.35 19.20 3.14
CA THR A 110 -11.86 18.42 2.00
C THR A 110 -10.77 18.04 0.98
N CYS A 111 -9.50 18.23 1.34
CA CYS A 111 -8.39 17.97 0.43
C CYS A 111 -8.38 16.51 -0.06
N ALA A 112 -8.18 16.36 -1.37
CA ALA A 112 -8.14 15.05 -2.02
C ALA A 112 -7.09 14.10 -1.40
N ILE A 113 -6.01 14.62 -0.80
CA ILE A 113 -5.00 13.79 -0.15
C ILE A 113 -5.56 13.08 1.10
N SER A 114 -6.32 13.78 1.94
CA SER A 114 -6.96 13.20 3.12
C SER A 114 -8.09 12.26 2.71
N ARG A 115 -8.93 12.68 1.77
CA ARG A 115 -10.06 11.88 1.30
C ARG A 115 -9.61 10.61 0.56
N ASN A 116 -8.78 10.77 -0.47
CA ASN A 116 -8.52 9.70 -1.44
C ASN A 116 -7.37 8.79 -1.01
N PHE A 117 -6.48 9.28 -0.15
CA PHE A 117 -5.32 8.52 0.33
C PHE A 117 -5.35 8.29 1.85
N GLY A 118 -6.19 8.96 2.64
CA GLY A 118 -6.17 8.79 4.10
C GLY A 118 -4.88 9.31 4.74
N LEU A 119 -4.26 10.34 4.14
CA LEU A 119 -3.01 10.95 4.60
C LEU A 119 -3.26 12.39 5.10
N PRO A 120 -2.44 12.90 6.04
CA PRO A 120 -2.50 14.30 6.47
C PRO A 120 -2.45 15.27 5.28
N CYS A 121 -3.39 16.22 5.27
CA CYS A 121 -3.37 17.33 4.31
C CYS A 121 -2.46 18.46 4.81
N ARG A 122 -2.01 19.34 3.91
CA ARG A 122 -1.20 20.51 4.27
C ARG A 122 -1.78 21.39 5.38
N HIS A 123 -3.09 21.34 5.61
CA HIS A 123 -3.81 22.09 6.64
C HIS A 123 -3.80 21.42 8.02
N LEU A 124 -3.46 20.13 8.10
CA LEU A 124 -3.67 19.29 9.29
C LEU A 124 -2.40 18.50 9.66
N PHE A 125 -1.22 19.12 9.57
CA PHE A 125 0.00 18.52 10.10
C PHE A 125 0.14 18.82 11.60
N PRO A 126 0.17 17.80 12.47
CA PRO A 126 0.47 17.98 13.89
C PRO A 126 1.97 18.27 14.11
N GLU A 127 2.34 18.61 15.34
CA GLU A 127 3.75 18.78 15.75
C GLU A 127 4.54 17.46 15.70
N VAL A 128 3.85 16.34 15.96
CA VAL A 128 4.39 14.98 15.91
C VAL A 128 3.41 14.09 15.17
N LEU A 129 3.88 13.40 14.14
CA LEU A 129 3.11 12.36 13.45
C LEU A 129 3.40 10.99 14.03
N VAL A 130 2.33 10.22 14.25
CA VAL A 130 2.39 8.81 14.65
C VAL A 130 1.69 7.92 13.61
N PRO A 131 2.11 6.65 13.45
CA PRO A 131 1.53 5.74 12.45
C PRO A 131 0.00 5.59 12.56
N ASP A 132 -0.56 5.62 13.77
CA ASP A 132 -1.99 5.43 14.03
C ASP A 132 -2.89 6.51 13.42
N GLN A 133 -2.30 7.67 13.09
CA GLN A 133 -3.00 8.77 12.40
C GLN A 133 -3.04 8.58 10.88
N ILE A 134 -2.36 7.56 10.36
CA ILE A 134 -2.26 7.24 8.94
C ILE A 134 -3.05 5.97 8.67
N ASP A 135 -3.83 5.98 7.57
CA ASP A 135 -4.60 4.82 7.14
C ASP A 135 -3.72 3.54 7.05
N GLN A 136 -4.21 2.45 7.64
CA GLN A 136 -3.51 1.16 7.76
C GLN A 136 -3.05 0.63 6.39
N PHE A 137 -3.71 1.03 5.30
CA PHE A 137 -3.28 0.70 3.94
C PHE A 137 -1.80 1.02 3.67
N TRP A 138 -1.25 2.07 4.30
CA TRP A 138 0.14 2.50 4.11
C TRP A 138 1.14 1.88 5.07
N HIS A 139 0.67 1.10 6.05
CA HIS A 139 1.55 0.51 7.05
C HIS A 139 2.34 -0.63 6.44
N LEU A 140 3.65 -0.60 6.65
CA LEU A 140 4.53 -1.70 6.31
C LEU A 140 4.36 -2.81 7.34
N ASP A 141 4.09 -2.52 8.60
CA ASP A 141 3.79 -3.55 9.58
C ASP A 141 2.29 -3.83 9.57
N CYS A 142 1.91 -5.04 9.13
CA CYS A 142 0.58 -5.55 9.45
C CYS A 142 0.69 -6.00 10.90
N GLU A 143 -0.01 -5.34 11.83
CA GLU A 143 -0.15 -5.88 13.18
C GLU A 143 -0.55 -7.35 13.03
N LYS A 144 0.31 -8.23 13.55
CA LYS A 144 0.13 -9.67 13.50
C LYS A 144 -0.92 -10.07 14.53
N GLU A 145 -2.13 -9.54 14.45
CA GLU A 145 -3.23 -10.06 15.25
C GLU A 145 -3.91 -11.19 14.47
N GLY A 146 -3.49 -12.42 14.76
CA GLY A 146 -4.37 -13.59 14.64
C GLY A 146 -4.45 -14.32 13.29
N MET A 147 -3.37 -14.46 12.50
CA MET A 147 -3.38 -15.41 11.39
C MET A 147 -3.03 -16.82 11.88
N PRO A 148 -3.97 -17.80 11.90
CA PRO A 148 -3.67 -19.16 12.31
C PRO A 148 -2.67 -19.81 11.36
N ASP A 149 -1.66 -20.46 11.94
CA ASP A 149 -0.64 -21.20 11.21
C ASP A 149 -1.21 -22.53 10.69
N PHE A 150 -1.52 -22.58 9.39
CA PHE A 150 -2.00 -23.79 8.73
C PHE A 150 -0.89 -24.81 8.39
N ARG A 151 0.31 -24.71 8.97
CA ARG A 151 1.42 -25.63 8.66
C ARG A 151 1.37 -27.00 9.34
N ASN A 152 0.37 -27.29 10.18
CA ASN A 152 0.27 -28.57 10.86
C ASN A 152 -0.92 -29.40 10.38
N HIS A 153 -0.84 -29.95 9.17
CA HIS A 153 -1.60 -31.16 8.81
C HIS A 153 -0.68 -32.13 8.07
N SER A 154 0.15 -32.82 8.85
CA SER A 154 0.85 -34.03 8.41
C SER A 154 0.94 -35.02 9.56
N GLU A 155 -0.21 -35.47 10.06
CA GLU A 155 -0.32 -36.75 10.79
C GLU A 155 -1.69 -37.38 10.49
N ILE A 156 -1.81 -38.02 9.33
CA ILE A 156 -2.73 -39.17 9.21
C ILE A 156 -1.83 -40.38 9.38
N LYS A 157 -1.82 -40.92 10.61
CA LYS A 157 -1.22 -42.23 10.88
C LYS A 157 -2.06 -43.28 10.14
N THR A 158 -1.33 -44.17 9.47
CA THR A 158 -1.71 -45.44 8.84
C THR A 158 -2.83 -46.19 9.53
#